data_AF-A0A965W9M1-F1
#
_entry.id   AF-A0A965W9M1-F1
#
_cell.length_a   1.000
_cell.length_b   1.000
_cell.length_c   1.000
_cell.angle_alpha   90.00
_cell.angle_beta   90.00
_cell.angle_gamma   90.00
#
_symmetry.space_group_name_H-M   'P 1'
#
loop_
_entity.id
_entity.type
_entity.pdbx_description
1 polymer ?
#
loop_
_entity_poly.entity_id
_entity_poly.type
_entity_poly.pdbx_seq_one_letter_code
_entity_poly.pdbx_strand_id
1 'polypeptide(L)'
;MMTPLEFEKLAKEGYNRIPVILETLADLETPLSLYMKLTQHEGSQNTFLLESVVGGERFGRYSIIGLPAKTLVRIVGTPDAPKNEVLLQGQVIETNCDNPLDFIEAYLARF
;
A
#
# COMPACT_ATOMS: atom_id res chain seq x y z
N MET A 1 -19.03 -5.97 -9.08
CA MET A 1 -17.62 -6.26 -9.46
C MET A 1 -17.33 -5.60 -10.79
N MET A 2 -16.13 -5.07 -10.97
CA MET A 2 -15.68 -4.49 -12.24
C MET A 2 -15.57 -5.59 -13.30
N THR A 3 -16.10 -5.31 -14.49
CA THR A 3 -15.97 -6.16 -15.67
C THR A 3 -14.67 -5.88 -16.42
N PRO A 4 -14.15 -6.83 -17.22
CA PRO A 4 -12.98 -6.58 -18.07
C PRO A 4 -13.16 -5.38 -19.01
N LEU A 5 -14.37 -5.17 -19.53
CA LEU A 5 -14.67 -4.05 -20.42
C LEU A 5 -14.59 -2.69 -19.70
N GLU A 6 -15.06 -2.61 -18.45
CA GLU A 6 -14.94 -1.41 -17.62
C GLU A 6 -13.48 -1.10 -17.27
N PHE A 7 -12.69 -2.14 -16.97
CA PHE A 7 -11.25 -1.99 -16.75
C PHE A 7 -10.54 -1.44 -18.00
N GLU A 8 -10.80 -2.02 -19.17
CA GLU A 8 -10.22 -1.56 -20.44
C GLU A 8 -10.61 -0.12 -20.77
N LYS A 9 -11.85 0.27 -20.46
CA LYS A 9 -12.31 1.65 -20.65
C LYS A 9 -11.50 2.61 -19.80
N LEU A 10 -11.34 2.35 -18.50
CA LEU A 10 -10.55 3.18 -17.60
C LEU A 10 -9.07 3.24 -18.02
N ALA A 11 -8.50 2.12 -18.47
CA ALA A 11 -7.13 2.11 -19.00
C ALA A 11 -6.98 3.02 -20.23
N LYS A 12 -7.95 3.02 -21.15
CA LYS A 12 -7.97 3.91 -22.33
C LYS A 12 -8.16 5.39 -21.97
N GLU A 13 -8.82 5.68 -20.86
CA GLU A 13 -8.95 7.04 -20.31
C GLU A 13 -7.63 7.56 -19.68
N GLY A 14 -6.61 6.70 -19.56
CA GLY A 14 -5.26 7.08 -19.09
C GLY A 14 -5.01 6.79 -17.62
N TYR A 15 -5.93 6.15 -16.90
CA TYR A 15 -5.70 5.72 -15.52
C TYR A 15 -4.64 4.63 -15.46
N ASN A 16 -3.56 4.85 -14.71
CA ASN A 16 -2.45 3.89 -14.55
C ASN A 16 -2.55 3.05 -13.25
N ARG A 17 -3.56 3.33 -12.39
CA ARG A 17 -3.90 2.59 -11.17
C ARG A 17 -5.42 2.41 -11.09
N ILE A 18 -5.88 1.22 -11.43
CA ILE A 18 -7.32 0.87 -11.45
C ILE A 18 -7.57 -0.20 -10.37
N PRO A 19 -8.34 0.10 -9.30
CA PRO A 19 -8.63 -0.86 -8.26
C PRO A 19 -9.65 -1.90 -8.75
N VAL A 20 -9.34 -3.18 -8.56
CA VAL A 20 -10.28 -4.29 -8.78
C VAL A 20 -10.74 -4.78 -7.41
N ILE A 21 -12.05 -4.70 -7.17
CA ILE A 21 -12.65 -4.87 -5.85
C ILE A 21 -13.58 -6.08 -5.84
N LEU A 22 -13.45 -6.90 -4.80
CA LEU A 22 -14.38 -7.97 -4.44
C LEU A 22 -14.91 -7.68 -3.03
N GLU A 23 -16.23 -7.79 -2.86
CA GLU A 23 -16.89 -7.69 -1.55
C GLU A 23 -17.31 -9.08 -1.08
N THR A 24 -17.08 -9.37 0.19
CA THR A 24 -17.41 -10.67 0.81
C THR A 24 -17.92 -10.47 2.23
N LEU A 25 -18.73 -11.41 2.72
CA LEU A 25 -19.17 -11.44 4.12
C LEU A 25 -17.99 -11.83 5.01
N ALA A 26 -17.89 -11.15 6.15
CA ALA A 26 -16.84 -11.36 7.16
C ALA A 26 -17.39 -11.14 8.57
N ASP A 27 -18.68 -11.41 8.79
CA ASP A 27 -19.43 -11.05 10.01
C ASP A 27 -18.89 -11.72 11.28
N LEU A 28 -18.14 -12.83 11.13
CA LEU A 28 -17.49 -13.55 12.22
C LEU A 28 -16.03 -13.12 12.46
N GLU A 29 -15.57 -12.14 11.70
CA GLU A 29 -14.20 -11.66 11.77
C GLU A 29 -14.14 -10.28 12.41
N THR A 30 -13.04 -10.04 13.12
CA THR A 30 -12.61 -8.70 13.50
C THR A 30 -11.50 -8.26 12.54
N PRO A 31 -11.20 -6.95 12.44
CA PRO A 31 -10.05 -6.50 11.64
C PRO A 31 -8.74 -7.20 12.02
N LEU A 32 -8.50 -7.43 13.31
CA LEU A 32 -7.33 -8.15 13.78
C LEU A 32 -7.34 -9.63 13.37
N SER A 33 -8.48 -10.33 13.46
CA SER A 33 -8.55 -11.73 13.03
C SER A 33 -8.32 -11.87 11.53
N LEU A 34 -8.87 -10.96 10.71
CA LEU A 34 -8.60 -10.89 9.27
C LEU A 34 -7.12 -10.63 8.99
N TYR A 35 -6.52 -9.63 9.65
CA TYR A 35 -5.11 -9.29 9.46
C TYR A 35 -4.21 -10.50 9.71
N MET A 36 -4.42 -11.22 10.82
CA MET A 36 -3.64 -12.42 11.12
C MET A 36 -3.84 -13.52 10.08
N LYS A 37 -5.08 -13.81 9.68
CA LYS A 37 -5.38 -14.85 8.68
C LYS A 37 -4.74 -14.54 7.32
N LEU A 38 -4.88 -13.30 6.85
CA LEU A 38 -4.36 -12.88 5.55
C LEU A 38 -2.83 -12.87 5.54
N THR A 39 -2.18 -12.35 6.59
CA THR A 39 -0.70 -12.29 6.66
C THR A 39 -0.06 -13.66 6.91
N GLN A 40 -0.74 -14.60 7.57
CA GLN A 40 -0.28 -15.99 7.67
C GLN A 40 -0.27 -16.68 6.29
N HIS A 41 -1.23 -16.35 5.42
CA HIS A 41 -1.33 -16.94 4.08
C HIS A 41 -0.39 -16.27 3.07
N GLU A 42 -0.38 -14.93 3.03
CA GLU A 42 0.31 -14.15 1.99
C GLU A 42 1.75 -13.77 2.35
N GLY A 43 2.11 -13.87 3.64
CA GLY A 43 3.39 -13.42 4.19
C GLY A 43 3.24 -12.23 5.14
N SER A 44 4.23 -12.07 6.03
CA SER A 44 4.20 -11.11 7.15
C SER A 44 5.16 -9.91 7.00
N GLN A 45 5.87 -9.81 5.88
CA GLN A 45 6.79 -8.70 5.63
C GLN A 45 6.09 -7.53 4.96
N ASN A 46 6.37 -6.31 5.43
CA ASN A 46 5.82 -5.06 4.88
C ASN A 46 4.29 -5.05 4.82
N THR A 47 3.65 -5.59 5.86
CA THR A 47 2.20 -5.59 6.07
C THR A 47 1.82 -4.58 7.13
N PHE A 48 0.57 -4.13 7.13
CA PHE A 48 0.06 -3.24 8.16
C PHE A 48 -1.42 -3.47 8.46
N LEU A 49 -1.83 -3.07 9.67
CA LEU A 49 -3.22 -2.90 10.06
C LEU A 49 -3.36 -1.47 10.61
N LEU A 50 -4.20 -0.68 9.97
CA LEU A 50 -4.56 0.66 10.43
C LEU A 50 -5.98 0.63 10.96
N GLU A 51 -6.15 1.02 12.22
CA GLU A 51 -7.45 1.17 12.87
C GLU A 51 -7.58 2.60 13.38
N SER A 52 -8.76 3.19 13.19
CA SER A 52 -9.06 4.52 13.69
C SER A 52 -9.82 4.42 15.01
N VAL A 53 -9.50 5.28 15.97
CA VAL A 53 -10.26 5.43 17.22
C VAL A 53 -10.68 6.88 17.35
N VAL A 54 -11.99 7.12 17.47
CA VAL A 54 -12.55 8.45 17.68
C VAL A 54 -12.77 8.66 19.18
N GLY A 55 -12.09 9.66 19.75
CA GLY A 55 -12.24 10.01 21.17
C GLY A 55 -11.77 8.95 22.17
N GLY A 56 -10.95 7.99 21.73
CA GLY A 56 -10.39 6.94 22.60
C GLY A 56 -11.32 5.75 22.87
N GLU A 57 -12.61 5.85 22.56
CA GLU A 57 -13.61 4.85 22.97
C GLU A 57 -14.42 4.24 21.82
N ARG A 58 -14.51 4.92 20.66
CA ARG A 58 -15.27 4.42 19.51
C ARG A 58 -14.34 4.04 18.38
N PHE A 59 -14.40 2.78 17.97
CA PHE A 59 -13.74 2.35 16.74
C PHE A 59 -14.33 3.08 15.54
N GLY A 60 -13.45 3.53 14.64
CA GLY A 60 -13.82 4.09 13.35
C GLY A 60 -14.57 3.05 12.51
N ARG A 61 -15.33 3.52 11.53
CA ARG A 61 -16.14 2.66 10.66
C ARG A 61 -15.32 1.68 9.81
N TYR A 62 -14.04 2.00 9.57
CA TYR A 62 -13.17 1.25 8.69
C TYR A 62 -11.83 0.95 9.36
N SER A 63 -11.35 -0.27 9.11
CA SER A 63 -9.95 -0.67 9.31
C SER A 63 -9.34 -0.98 7.94
N ILE A 64 -8.05 -0.71 7.77
CA ILE A 64 -7.34 -0.92 6.50
C ILE A 64 -6.22 -1.93 6.73
N ILE A 65 -6.24 -3.01 5.96
CA ILE A 65 -5.20 -4.04 5.97
C ILE A 65 -4.35 -3.90 4.71
N GLY A 66 -3.05 -3.69 4.90
CA GLY A 66 -2.04 -3.78 3.86
C GLY A 66 -1.39 -5.17 3.87
N LEU A 67 -1.49 -5.88 2.75
CA LEU A 67 -0.80 -7.15 2.50
C LEU A 67 0.63 -6.89 1.97
N PRO A 68 1.50 -7.92 1.87
CA PRO A 68 2.91 -7.70 1.56
C PRO A 68 3.13 -6.83 0.31
N ALA A 69 3.70 -5.65 0.54
CA ALA A 69 3.99 -4.71 -0.54
C ALA A 69 5.12 -5.25 -1.43
N LYS A 70 4.85 -5.38 -2.73
CA LYS A 70 5.87 -5.76 -3.73
C LYS A 70 6.83 -4.62 -4.04
N THR A 71 6.37 -3.38 -3.92
CA THR A 71 7.19 -2.19 -4.16
C THR A 71 7.38 -1.44 -2.85
N LEU A 72 8.62 -1.07 -2.54
CA LEU A 72 8.96 -0.29 -1.35
C LEU A 72 9.72 0.95 -1.78
N VAL A 73 9.34 2.10 -1.21
CA VAL A 73 10.17 3.30 -1.22
C VAL A 73 10.82 3.38 0.15
N ARG A 74 12.15 3.38 0.22
CA ARG A 74 12.88 3.50 1.48
C ARG A 74 13.98 4.53 1.37
N ILE A 75 14.24 5.21 2.48
CA ILE A 75 15.35 6.16 2.62
C ILE A 75 16.27 5.61 3.69
N VAL A 76 17.54 5.46 3.35
CA VAL A 76 18.61 4.99 4.24
C VAL A 76 19.72 6.05 4.29
N GLY A 77 20.65 5.92 5.24
CA GLY A 77 21.75 6.88 5.42
C GLY A 77 21.45 7.93 6.50
N THR A 78 21.97 9.13 6.31
CA THR A 78 21.84 10.24 7.28
C THR A 78 21.17 11.45 6.61
N PRO A 79 20.68 12.44 7.39
CA PRO A 79 20.13 13.68 6.82
C PRO A 79 21.10 14.40 5.85
N ASP A 80 22.41 14.32 6.11
CA ASP A 80 23.44 14.95 5.26
C ASP A 80 23.90 14.07 4.09
N ALA A 81 23.57 12.78 4.12
CA ALA A 81 23.91 11.81 3.08
C ALA A 81 22.75 10.81 2.90
N PRO A 82 21.58 11.29 2.42
CA PRO A 82 20.44 10.42 2.19
C PRO A 82 20.70 9.53 0.97
N LYS A 83 20.18 8.31 1.03
CA LYS A 83 20.09 7.42 -0.12
C LYS A 83 18.66 6.95 -0.25
N ASN A 84 18.00 7.43 -1.30
CA ASN A 84 16.64 7.05 -1.65
C ASN A 84 16.70 5.80 -2.52
N GLU A 85 15.84 4.82 -2.25
CA GLU A 85 15.78 3.56 -2.97
C GLU A 85 14.33 3.15 -3.24
N VAL A 86 14.03 2.79 -4.49
CA VAL A 86 12.81 2.04 -4.83
C VAL A 86 13.18 0.59 -5.02
N LEU A 87 12.51 -0.28 -4.27
CA LEU A 87 12.69 -1.72 -4.37
C LEU A 87 11.46 -2.32 -5.03
N LEU A 88 11.68 -3.26 -5.94
CA LEU A 88 10.65 -4.14 -6.47
C LEU A 88 11.04 -5.58 -6.12
N GLN A 89 10.17 -6.26 -5.38
CA GLN A 89 10.38 -7.63 -4.92
C GLN A 89 11.73 -7.83 -4.22
N GLY A 90 12.11 -6.85 -3.38
CA GLY A 90 13.37 -6.86 -2.62
C GLY A 90 14.62 -6.44 -3.40
N GLN A 91 14.51 -6.20 -4.71
CA GLN A 91 15.63 -5.71 -5.53
C GLN A 91 15.54 -4.20 -5.70
N VAL A 92 16.65 -3.48 -5.47
CA VAL A 92 16.72 -2.04 -5.73
C VAL A 92 16.69 -1.82 -7.25
N ILE A 93 15.67 -1.12 -7.73
CA ILE A 93 15.47 -0.80 -9.15
C ILE A 93 15.75 0.67 -9.47
N GLU A 94 15.80 1.54 -8.46
CA GLU A 94 16.07 2.96 -8.59
C GLU A 94 16.79 3.47 -7.34
N THR A 95 17.73 4.39 -7.52
CA THR A 95 18.38 5.08 -6.42
C THR A 95 18.79 6.50 -6.80
N ASN A 96 18.73 7.42 -5.84
CA ASN A 96 19.37 8.74 -5.91
C ASN A 96 19.74 9.23 -4.51
N CYS A 97 20.37 10.40 -4.44
CA CYS A 97 20.78 11.05 -3.19
C CYS A 97 20.16 12.45 -3.04
N ASP A 98 19.03 12.70 -3.71
CA ASP A 98 18.33 13.98 -3.63
C ASP A 98 17.61 14.12 -2.29
N ASN A 99 17.00 15.28 -2.06
CA ASN A 99 16.15 15.49 -0.89
C ASN A 99 15.07 14.39 -0.81
N PRO A 100 14.94 13.67 0.32
CA PRO A 100 13.97 12.59 0.48
C PRO A 100 12.51 12.95 0.21
N LEU A 101 12.08 14.16 0.61
CA LEU A 101 10.70 14.58 0.45
C LEU A 101 10.39 14.91 -1.00
N ASP A 102 11.28 15.63 -1.68
CA ASP A 102 11.18 15.93 -3.11
C ASP A 102 11.15 14.62 -3.92
N PHE A 103 11.96 13.63 -3.53
CA PHE A 103 11.96 12.31 -4.15
C PHE A 103 10.62 11.58 -3.98
N ILE A 104 10.06 11.58 -2.77
CA ILE A 104 8.76 10.95 -2.50
C ILE A 104 7.67 11.63 -3.34
N GLU A 105 7.66 12.97 -3.41
CA GLU A 105 6.69 13.72 -4.21
C GLU A 105 6.82 13.38 -5.71
N ALA A 106 8.04 13.39 -6.25
CA ALA A 106 8.29 13.03 -7.64
C ALA A 106 7.97 11.56 -7.94
N TYR A 107 8.13 10.66 -6.96
CA TYR A 107 7.73 9.26 -7.11
C TYR A 107 6.21 9.09 -7.14
N LEU A 108 5.49 9.78 -6.23
CA LEU A 108 4.03 9.73 -6.17
C LEU A 108 3.38 10.32 -7.42
N ALA A 109 3.95 11.38 -7.99
CA ALA A 109 3.46 12.02 -9.22
C ALA A 109 3.51 11.12 -10.48
N ARG A 110 4.11 9.93 -10.39
CA ARG A 110 4.11 8.92 -11.46
C ARG A 110 2.77 8.18 -11.58
N PHE A 111 1.89 8.33 -10.58
CA PHE A 111 0.60 7.65 -10.46
C PHE A 111 -0.52 8.67 -10.31
#